data_AF-A0AAD8E6H4-F1
#
_entry.id   AF-A0AAD8E6H4-F1
#
_cell.length_a   1.000
_cell.length_b   1.000
_cell.length_c   1.000
_cell.angle_alpha   90.00
_cell.angle_beta   90.00
_cell.angle_gamma   90.00
#
_symmetry.space_group_name_H-M   'P 1'
#
loop_
_entity.id
_entity.type
_entity.pdbx_description
1 polymer ?
#
loop_
_entity_poly.entity_id
_entity_poly.type
_entity_poly.pdbx_seq_one_letter_code
_entity_poly.pdbx_strand_id
1 'polypeptide(L)'
;LWSIQKKFWRGLMHIKYFTKREWHFDMTNTLSLAAMLNVEDSSNFDFDVKNIGWHNFLKINVLGVREHFHKEPESTLQKTRLGLKL
;
A
#
# COMPACT_ATOMS: atom_id res chain seq x y z
N LEU A 1 27.74 -2.23 11.88
CA LEU A 1 27.26 -3.36 11.03
C LEU A 1 26.38 -4.34 11.83
N TRP A 2 26.89 -4.97 12.90
CA TRP A 2 26.13 -5.93 13.71
C TRP A 2 24.82 -5.39 14.32
N SER A 3 24.81 -4.15 14.80
CA SER A 3 23.61 -3.50 15.35
C SER A 3 22.50 -3.30 14.30
N ILE A 4 22.87 -3.01 13.06
CA ILE A 4 21.94 -2.85 11.93
C ILE A 4 21.36 -4.22 11.54
N GLN A 5 22.20 -5.25 11.44
CA GLN A 5 21.76 -6.62 11.16
C GLN A 5 20.77 -7.13 12.23
N LYS A 6 21.01 -6.86 13.52
CA LYS A 6 20.07 -7.21 14.60
C LYS A 6 18.71 -6.52 14.44
N LYS A 7 18.69 -5.23 14.07
CA LYS A 7 17.42 -4.50 13.85
C LYS A 7 16.64 -5.09 12.67
N PHE A 8 17.33 -5.34 11.56
CA PHE A 8 16.73 -5.94 10.37
C PHE A 8 16.17 -7.34 10.66
N TRP A 9 16.93 -8.18 11.36
CA TRP A 9 16.50 -9.53 11.75
C TRP A 9 15.25 -9.54 12.63
N ARG A 10 15.15 -8.63 13.60
CA ARG A 10 13.93 -8.48 14.42
C ARG A 10 12.73 -8.11 13.55
N GLY A 11 12.88 -7.14 12.65
CA GLY A 11 11.84 -6.77 11.69
C GLY A 11 11.36 -7.96 10.87
N LEU A 12 12.30 -8.75 10.33
CA LEU A 12 11.98 -9.98 9.60
C LEU A 12 11.19 -10.99 10.44
N MET A 13 11.52 -11.16 11.73
CA MET A 13 10.78 -12.08 12.60
C MET A 13 9.34 -11.64 12.82
N HIS A 14 9.07 -10.33 12.89
CA HIS A 14 7.70 -9.81 13.00
C HIS A 14 6.89 -10.03 11.72
N ILE A 15 7.50 -9.82 10.54
CA ILE A 15 6.77 -9.95 9.27
C ILE A 15 6.74 -11.38 8.71
N LYS A 16 7.57 -12.30 9.24
CA LYS A 16 7.71 -13.70 8.76
C LYS A 16 6.37 -14.42 8.64
N TYR A 17 5.46 -14.20 9.58
CA TYR A 17 4.13 -14.81 9.52
C TYR A 17 3.36 -14.38 8.27
N PHE A 18 3.47 -13.10 7.93
CA PHE A 18 2.71 -12.48 6.85
C PHE A 18 3.33 -12.71 5.46
N THR A 19 4.66 -12.84 5.39
CA THR A 19 5.38 -12.98 4.10
C THR A 19 5.56 -14.42 3.64
N LYS A 20 5.34 -15.42 4.50
CA LYS A 20 5.55 -16.84 4.18
C LYS A 20 4.28 -17.65 3.96
N ARG A 21 3.11 -17.01 4.07
CA ARG A 21 1.81 -17.67 3.92
C ARG A 21 1.15 -17.17 2.66
N GLU A 22 0.50 -18.09 1.96
CA GLU A 22 -0.46 -17.72 0.94
C GLU A 22 -1.70 -17.15 1.62
N TRP A 23 -2.16 -16.02 1.11
CA TRP A 23 -3.35 -15.35 1.59
C TRP A 23 -4.48 -15.64 0.63
N HIS A 24 -5.48 -16.38 1.11
CA HIS A 24 -6.72 -16.57 0.38
C HIS A 24 -7.64 -15.40 0.66
N PHE A 25 -7.85 -14.55 -0.34
CA PHE A 25 -8.80 -13.44 -0.26
C PHE A 25 -10.12 -13.87 -0.90
N ASP A 26 -11.04 -14.37 -0.07
CA ASP A 26 -12.40 -14.66 -0.53
C ASP A 26 -13.21 -13.37 -0.64
N MET A 27 -13.87 -13.19 -1.79
CA MET A 27 -14.72 -12.04 -2.07
C MET A 27 -16.20 -12.41 -2.20
N THR A 28 -16.59 -13.66 -1.93
CA THR A 28 -17.95 -14.16 -2.16
C THR A 28 -19.01 -13.30 -1.49
N ASN A 29 -18.83 -12.96 -0.21
CA ASN A 29 -19.77 -12.13 0.54
C ASN A 29 -19.78 -10.68 0.07
N THR A 30 -18.60 -10.12 -0.26
CA THR A 30 -18.48 -8.74 -0.77
C THR A 30 -19.19 -8.59 -2.11
N LEU A 31 -19.00 -9.55 -3.02
CA LEU A 31 -19.66 -9.56 -4.33
C LEU A 31 -21.18 -9.76 -4.19
N SER A 32 -21.60 -10.64 -3.28
CA SER A 32 -23.03 -10.84 -2.97
C SER A 32 -23.68 -9.56 -2.45
N LEU A 33 -23.04 -8.87 -1.51
CA LEU A 33 -23.51 -7.60 -0.98
C LEU A 33 -23.58 -6.52 -2.07
N ALA A 34 -22.52 -6.38 -2.88
CA ALA A 34 -22.47 -5.41 -3.97
C ALA A 34 -23.60 -5.63 -4.99
N ALA A 35 -23.94 -6.89 -5.29
CA ALA A 35 -25.04 -7.23 -6.19
C ALA A 35 -26.44 -6.91 -5.63
N MET A 36 -26.57 -6.75 -4.31
CA MET A 36 -27.84 -6.39 -3.66
C MET A 36 -28.06 -4.87 -3.56
N LEU A 37 -27.04 -4.06 -3.85
CA LEU A 37 -27.15 -2.60 -3.76
C LEU A 37 -28.05 -2.06 -4.88
N ASN A 38 -28.82 -1.02 -4.54
CA ASN A 38 -29.51 -0.23 -5.55
C ASN A 38 -28.48 0.62 -6.34
N VAL A 39 -28.93 1.24 -7.44
CA VAL A 39 -28.05 2.01 -8.33
C VAL A 39 -27.40 3.20 -7.63
N GLU A 40 -28.11 3.86 -6.71
CA GLU A 40 -27.61 5.02 -5.97
C GLU A 40 -26.49 4.62 -5.00
N ASP A 41 -26.72 3.60 -4.17
CA ASP A 41 -25.75 3.09 -3.22
C ASP A 41 -24.54 2.45 -3.93
N SER A 42 -24.77 1.72 -5.03
CA SER A 42 -23.69 1.15 -5.82
C SER A 42 -22.77 2.23 -6.41
N SER A 43 -23.31 3.41 -6.73
CA SER A 43 -22.51 4.54 -7.22
C SER A 43 -21.77 5.27 -6.10
N ASN A 44 -22.39 5.39 -4.92
CA ASN A 44 -21.79 6.07 -3.77
C ASN A 44 -20.72 5.21 -3.07
N PHE A 45 -20.88 3.89 -3.14
CA PHE A 45 -20.05 2.90 -2.47
C PHE A 45 -19.54 1.85 -3.48
N ASP A 46 -18.75 2.29 -4.46
CA ASP A 46 -18.20 1.40 -5.47
C ASP A 46 -17.19 0.40 -4.86
N PHE A 47 -17.52 -0.88 -4.94
CA PHE A 47 -16.68 -1.98 -4.48
C PHE A 47 -15.71 -2.51 -5.55
N ASP A 48 -15.84 -2.07 -6.82
CA ASP A 48 -14.96 -2.53 -7.90
C ASP A 48 -13.64 -1.76 -7.89
N VAL A 49 -12.63 -2.40 -7.31
CA VAL A 49 -11.26 -1.87 -7.24
C VAL A 49 -10.62 -1.64 -8.62
N LYS A 50 -11.18 -2.17 -9.71
CA LYS A 50 -10.73 -1.89 -11.08
C LYS A 50 -10.98 -0.44 -11.49
N ASN A 51 -11.98 0.21 -10.88
CA ASN A 51 -12.31 1.61 -11.15
C ASN A 51 -11.33 2.57 -10.46
N ILE A 52 -10.46 2.08 -9.59
CA ILE A 52 -9.40 2.87 -8.97
C ILE A 52 -8.36 3.26 -10.02
N GLY A 53 -8.08 4.55 -10.13
CA GLY A 53 -6.93 5.08 -10.86
C GLY A 53 -5.61 4.73 -10.17
N TRP A 54 -5.18 3.46 -10.26
CA TRP A 54 -4.08 2.88 -9.48
C TRP A 54 -2.78 3.68 -9.53
N HIS A 55 -2.42 4.22 -10.70
CA HIS A 55 -1.22 5.04 -10.84
C HIS A 55 -1.26 6.28 -9.94
N ASN A 56 -2.37 7.02 -9.97
CA ASN A 56 -2.53 8.24 -9.17
C ASN A 56 -2.67 7.90 -7.69
N PHE A 57 -3.46 6.87 -7.37
CA PHE A 57 -3.63 6.39 -6.01
C PHE A 57 -2.28 6.03 -5.37
N LEU A 58 -1.48 5.19 -6.03
CA LEU A 58 -0.16 4.79 -5.53
C LEU A 58 0.79 5.99 -5.43
N LYS A 59 0.78 6.89 -6.43
CA LYS A 59 1.62 8.10 -6.41
C LYS A 59 1.32 8.96 -5.18
N ILE A 60 0.05 9.27 -4.92
CA ILE A 60 -0.36 10.09 -3.77
C ILE A 60 0.01 9.40 -2.46
N ASN A 61 -0.24 8.09 -2.34
CA ASN A 61 0.09 7.33 -1.14
C ASN A 61 1.60 7.31 -0.86
N VAL A 62 2.42 7.02 -1.87
CA VAL A 62 3.88 6.99 -1.72
C VAL A 62 4.42 8.36 -1.31
N LEU A 63 3.93 9.45 -1.92
CA LEU A 63 4.33 10.81 -1.56
C LEU A 63 3.87 11.17 -0.15
N GLY A 64 2.64 10.83 0.24
CA GLY A 64 2.12 11.07 1.58
C GLY A 64 2.88 10.31 2.67
N VAL A 65 3.24 9.05 2.43
CA VAL A 65 4.09 8.28 3.36
C VAL A 65 5.46 8.93 3.52
N ARG A 66 6.07 9.36 2.41
CA ARG A 66 7.35 10.07 2.43
C ARG A 66 7.27 11.35 3.29
N GLU A 67 6.28 12.19 3.04
CA GLU A 67 6.17 13.47 3.73
C GLU A 67 5.77 13.31 5.20
N HIS A 68 4.76 12.49 5.49
CA HIS A 68 4.14 12.47 6.81
C HIS A 68 4.69 11.38 7.73
N PHE A 69 5.01 10.20 7.21
CA PHE A 69 5.54 9.10 8.01
C PHE A 69 7.06 9.20 8.14
N HIS A 70 7.76 9.41 7.02
CA HIS A 70 9.22 9.51 7.02
C HIS A 70 9.75 10.92 7.31
N LYS A 71 8.88 11.94 7.32
CA LYS A 71 9.27 13.35 7.54
C LYS A 71 10.27 13.86 6.50
N GLU A 72 10.16 13.38 5.26
CA GLU A 72 11.02 13.77 4.14
C GLU A 72 10.25 14.69 3.17
N PRO A 73 10.59 15.98 3.06
CA PRO A 73 9.87 16.92 2.21
C PRO A 73 10.12 16.67 0.72
N GLU A 74 9.17 17.05 -0.14
CA GLU A 74 9.21 16.80 -1.59
C GLU A 74 10.48 17.36 -2.27
N SER A 75 11.01 18.48 -1.76
CA SER A 75 12.25 19.10 -2.24
C SER A 75 13.48 18.18 -2.20
N THR A 76 13.45 17.12 -1.39
CA THR A 76 14.54 16.14 -1.30
C THR A 76 14.45 15.03 -2.37
N LEU A 77 13.33 14.90 -3.09
CA LEU A 77 13.15 13.86 -4.11
C LEU A 77 14.19 13.94 -5.22
N GLN A 78 14.52 15.14 -5.71
CA GLN A 78 15.52 15.30 -6.77
C GLN A 78 16.91 14.81 -6.32
N LYS A 79 17.29 15.09 -5.06
CA LYS A 79 18.55 14.61 -4.49
C LYS A 79 18.57 13.08 -4.41
N THR A 80 17.48 12.46 -3.96
CA THR A 80 17.35 11.00 -3.90
C THR A 80 17.44 10.36 -5.29
N ARG A 81 16.83 10.96 -6.32
CA ARG A 81 16.87 10.46 -7.71
C ARG A 81 18.28 10.51 -8.30
N LEU A 82 19.06 11.54 -8.00
CA LEU A 82 20.46 11.65 -8.42
C LEU A 82 21.40 10.68 -7.69
N GLY A 83 21.06 10.31 -6.46
CA GLY A 83 21.80 9.33 -5.66
C GLY A 83 21.50 7.88 -6.05
N LEU A 84 20.29 7.60 -6.54
CA LEU A 84 19.87 6.32 -7.08
C LEU A 84 20.35 6.13 -8.53
N LYS A 85 21.63 6.37 -8.83
CA LYS A 85 22.20 6.03 -10.14
C LYS A 85 21.99 4.53 -10.40
N LEU A 86 20.91 4.22 -11.11
CA LEU A 86 20.58 2.96 -11.75
C LEU A 86 21.00 3.06 -13.21
#